data_AF-A0A2P8EQW4-F1
#
_entry.id   AF-A0A2P8EQW4-F1
#
_cell.length_a   1.000
_cell.length_b   1.000
_cell.length_c   1.000
_cell.angle_alpha   90.00
_cell.angle_beta   90.00
_cell.angle_gamma   90.00
#
_symmetry.space_group_name_H-M   'P 1'
#
loop_
_entity.id
_entity.type
_entity.pdbx_description
1 polymer ?
#
loop_
_entity_poly.entity_id
_entity_poly.type
_entity_poly.pdbx_seq_one_letter_code
_entity_poly.pdbx_strand_id
1 'polypeptide(L)'
;MFFARSRSGYLTSILAATVLLSGCSTLTEQQTHTVSGQALYRERITLPPASSLEVKVQDVSRADAPAEVLATLIRGDLAAPPYAFSFKIPADQLQPGHRYSVRATISHQDQLLFTTDQHYPVLASGDDTNLMLVMKRVASEQARASLQNTYWKLTHVNGTPVQVAEGEREPHLILKQGDRVQGYSGCNQFMGQFSQTATQLSFGPIAGTMRACMPSLDYERPFLQLMQGQVDWSVEGETLKLHNPDNNISARFKAVYLQ
;
A
#
# COMPACT_ATOMS: atom_id res chain seq x y z
N MET A 1 -44.94 75.94 -73.52
CA MET A 1 -44.32 75.64 -74.82
C MET A 1 -42.96 75.00 -74.54
N PHE A 2 -42.58 73.98 -75.33
CA PHE A 2 -41.35 73.17 -75.26
C PHE A 2 -41.36 71.83 -74.48
N PHE A 3 -41.82 70.82 -75.24
CA PHE A 3 -41.15 69.56 -75.60
C PHE A 3 -40.71 68.52 -74.55
N ALA A 4 -41.32 67.35 -74.73
CA ALA A 4 -40.94 66.03 -74.25
C ALA A 4 -39.60 65.52 -74.83
N ARG A 5 -38.97 64.58 -74.11
CA ARG A 5 -38.28 63.44 -74.75
C ARG A 5 -38.07 62.29 -73.75
N SER A 6 -38.48 61.10 -74.16
CA SER A 6 -38.19 59.82 -73.50
C SER A 6 -36.73 59.41 -73.73
N ARG A 7 -36.22 58.54 -72.86
CA ARG A 7 -35.25 57.49 -73.25
C ARG A 7 -35.17 56.36 -72.23
N SER A 8 -35.16 55.17 -72.80
CA SER A 8 -35.03 53.83 -72.25
C SER A 8 -33.63 53.57 -71.66
N GLY A 9 -33.49 52.65 -70.70
CA GLY A 9 -32.16 52.12 -70.36
C GLY A 9 -32.02 51.25 -69.10
N TYR A 10 -32.14 49.94 -69.30
CA TYR A 10 -31.38 48.82 -68.70
C TYR A 10 -31.54 48.44 -67.21
N LEU A 11 -32.09 47.22 -67.06
CA LEU A 11 -31.99 46.28 -65.94
C LEU A 11 -30.52 46.01 -65.57
N THR A 12 -30.13 46.22 -64.31
CA THR A 12 -28.92 45.65 -63.71
C THR A 12 -29.31 44.74 -62.54
N SER A 13 -29.24 43.42 -62.77
CA SER A 13 -29.31 42.41 -61.71
C SER A 13 -27.97 42.33 -60.97
N ILE A 14 -27.99 42.54 -59.65
CA ILE A 14 -26.85 42.31 -58.75
C ILE A 14 -26.97 40.88 -58.24
N LEU A 15 -26.05 40.00 -58.66
CA LEU A 15 -25.91 38.65 -58.13
C LEU A 15 -24.97 38.71 -56.90
N ALA A 16 -25.52 38.58 -55.70
CA ALA A 16 -24.73 38.45 -54.47
C ALA A 16 -24.31 36.98 -54.29
N ALA A 17 -23.01 36.70 -54.39
CA ALA A 17 -22.45 35.38 -54.12
C ALA A 17 -22.09 35.26 -52.63
N THR A 18 -22.95 34.60 -51.85
CA THR A 18 -22.70 34.24 -50.45
C THR A 18 -21.82 32.99 -50.39
N VAL A 19 -20.55 33.13 -50.03
CA VAL A 19 -19.65 31.99 -49.76
C VAL A 19 -19.91 31.49 -48.34
N LEU A 20 -20.56 30.34 -48.22
CA LEU A 20 -20.67 29.61 -46.95
C LEU A 20 -19.36 28.85 -46.71
N LEU A 21 -18.49 29.37 -45.83
CA LEU A 21 -17.38 28.58 -45.30
C LEU A 21 -17.95 27.54 -44.32
N SER A 22 -18.22 26.34 -44.82
CA SER A 22 -18.47 25.16 -43.99
C SER A 22 -17.14 24.73 -43.34
N GLY A 23 -16.86 25.26 -42.15
CA GLY A 23 -15.80 24.75 -41.28
C GLY A 23 -16.13 23.33 -40.85
N CYS A 24 -15.60 22.34 -41.58
CA CYS A 24 -15.71 20.94 -41.20
C CYS A 24 -14.74 20.70 -40.04
N SER A 25 -15.24 20.73 -38.81
CA SER A 25 -14.51 20.27 -37.64
C SER A 25 -14.42 18.76 -37.68
N THR A 26 -13.34 18.23 -38.24
CA THR A 26 -13.00 16.82 -38.13
C THR A 26 -12.61 16.54 -36.68
N LEU A 27 -13.49 15.87 -35.94
CA LEU A 27 -13.14 15.25 -34.67
C LEU A 27 -12.11 14.15 -35.00
N THR A 28 -10.83 14.45 -34.80
CA THR A 28 -9.77 13.46 -34.95
C THR A 28 -9.81 12.56 -33.72
N GLU A 29 -10.25 11.32 -33.90
CA GLU A 29 -10.21 10.30 -32.86
C GLU A 29 -8.73 9.99 -32.56
N GLN A 30 -8.20 10.54 -31.47
CA GLN A 30 -6.81 10.32 -31.08
C GLN A 30 -6.60 8.84 -30.80
N GLN A 31 -5.68 8.22 -31.53
CA GLN A 31 -5.28 6.83 -31.31
C GLN A 31 -4.77 6.69 -29.87
N THR A 32 -5.29 5.71 -29.14
CA THR A 32 -4.91 5.44 -27.76
C THR A 32 -4.42 4.02 -27.60
N HIS A 33 -3.51 3.82 -26.65
CA HIS A 33 -3.07 2.52 -26.21
C HIS A 33 -3.60 2.20 -24.83
N THR A 34 -4.00 0.95 -24.62
CA THR A 34 -4.53 0.49 -23.33
C THR A 34 -3.45 -0.16 -22.49
N VAL A 35 -3.33 0.24 -21.23
CA VAL A 35 -2.47 -0.42 -20.23
C VAL A 35 -3.33 -0.84 -19.05
N SER A 36 -3.53 -2.14 -18.85
CA SER A 36 -4.47 -2.66 -17.85
C SER A 36 -4.01 -3.95 -17.18
N GLY A 37 -4.47 -4.17 -15.95
CA GLY A 37 -4.08 -5.33 -15.18
C GLY A 37 -4.52 -5.27 -13.72
N GLN A 38 -3.81 -6.01 -12.89
CA GLN A 38 -4.06 -6.15 -11.47
C GLN A 38 -2.76 -5.99 -10.68
N ALA A 39 -2.82 -5.31 -9.53
CA ALA A 39 -1.74 -5.24 -8.56
C ALA A 39 -2.07 -6.10 -7.33
N LEU A 40 -1.12 -6.88 -6.84
CA LEU A 40 -1.28 -7.74 -5.67
C LEU A 40 0.00 -7.82 -4.85
N TYR A 41 -0.13 -8.14 -3.58
CA TYR A 41 0.97 -8.61 -2.72
C TYR A 41 0.61 -10.01 -2.22
N ARG A 42 1.62 -10.80 -1.81
CA ARG A 42 1.45 -12.24 -1.54
C ARG A 42 1.18 -12.51 -0.06
N GLU A 43 1.55 -11.58 0.79
CA GLU A 43 1.45 -11.67 2.24
C GLU A 43 -0.01 -11.62 2.67
N ARG A 44 -0.41 -12.51 3.58
CA ARG A 44 -1.74 -12.50 4.19
C ARG A 44 -1.77 -11.49 5.35
N ILE A 45 -1.70 -10.20 5.02
CA ILE A 45 -1.83 -9.10 5.97
C ILE A 45 -3.01 -8.21 5.56
N THR A 46 -3.60 -7.48 6.51
CA THR A 46 -4.51 -6.38 6.16
C THR A 46 -3.78 -5.07 6.23
N LEU A 47 -4.11 -4.23 5.26
CA LEU A 47 -3.61 -2.88 5.18
C LEU A 47 -4.24 -2.04 6.29
N PRO A 48 -3.51 -1.10 6.90
CA PRO A 48 -4.11 -0.10 7.74
C PRO A 48 -5.32 0.56 7.05
N PRO A 49 -6.41 0.86 7.79
CA PRO A 49 -7.51 1.65 7.25
C PRO A 49 -6.99 2.95 6.64
N ALA A 50 -7.64 3.45 5.58
CA ALA A 50 -7.20 4.63 4.83
C ALA A 50 -5.83 4.49 4.12
N SER A 51 -5.37 3.27 3.85
CA SER A 51 -4.28 3.06 2.89
C SER A 51 -4.72 3.39 1.46
N SER A 52 -3.80 3.92 0.65
CA SER A 52 -4.04 4.25 -0.76
C SER A 52 -3.10 3.48 -1.68
N LEU A 53 -3.66 2.98 -2.78
CA LEU A 53 -2.92 2.42 -3.90
C LEU A 53 -2.66 3.54 -4.90
N GLU A 54 -1.43 3.67 -5.34
CA GLU A 54 -1.05 4.50 -6.47
C GLU A 54 -0.44 3.59 -7.56
N VAL A 55 -0.94 3.73 -8.79
CA VAL A 55 -0.38 3.06 -9.98
C VAL A 55 0.00 4.15 -10.98
N LYS A 56 1.21 4.08 -11.51
CA LYS A 56 1.76 5.06 -12.46
C LYS A 56 2.26 4.37 -13.72
N VAL A 57 1.98 4.96 -14.87
CA VAL A 57 2.68 4.68 -16.13
C VAL A 57 3.77 5.74 -16.29
N GLN A 58 5.02 5.32 -16.44
CA GLN A 58 6.17 6.22 -16.39
C GLN A 58 7.14 5.97 -17.54
N ASP A 59 7.74 7.05 -18.05
CA ASP A 59 8.88 7.00 -18.95
C ASP A 59 10.18 6.77 -18.17
N VAL A 60 10.80 5.61 -18.42
CA VAL A 60 12.03 5.15 -17.77
C VAL A 60 13.19 5.09 -18.76
N SER A 61 13.14 5.90 -19.82
CA SER A 61 14.20 5.97 -20.82
C SER A 61 15.50 6.52 -20.24
N ARG A 62 15.40 7.40 -19.23
CA ARG A 62 16.54 8.01 -18.53
C ARG A 62 16.81 7.25 -17.22
N ALA A 63 18.02 6.73 -17.06
CA ALA A 63 18.38 5.93 -15.88
C ALA A 63 18.58 6.78 -14.60
N ASP A 64 19.11 8.01 -14.76
CA ASP A 64 19.57 8.84 -13.63
C ASP A 64 18.70 10.08 -13.39
N ALA A 65 17.48 10.10 -13.91
CA ALA A 65 16.52 11.19 -13.72
C ALA A 65 15.22 10.66 -13.14
N PRO A 66 14.46 11.46 -12.38
CA PRO A 66 13.09 11.12 -12.02
C PRO A 66 12.29 10.77 -13.27
N ALA A 67 11.62 9.62 -13.24
CA ALA A 67 10.82 9.15 -14.36
C ALA A 67 9.63 10.08 -14.60
N GLU A 68 9.43 10.50 -15.85
CA GLU A 68 8.28 11.31 -16.25
C GLU A 68 7.00 10.46 -16.15
N VAL A 69 5.91 11.03 -15.63
CA VAL A 69 4.68 10.29 -15.38
C VAL A 69 3.67 10.62 -16.48
N LEU A 70 3.25 9.61 -17.22
CA LEU A 70 2.25 9.74 -18.29
C LEU A 70 0.83 9.65 -17.73
N ALA A 71 0.61 8.75 -16.77
CA ALA A 71 -0.69 8.56 -16.15
C ALA A 71 -0.54 8.12 -14.70
N THR A 72 -1.49 8.52 -13.86
CA THR A 72 -1.56 8.14 -12.44
C THR A 72 -2.98 7.74 -12.09
N LEU A 73 -3.12 6.63 -11.37
CA LEU A 73 -4.34 6.20 -10.71
C LEU A 73 -4.08 6.19 -9.21
N ILE A 74 -4.92 6.88 -8.43
CA ILE A 74 -4.93 6.79 -6.97
C ILE A 74 -6.26 6.19 -6.53
N ARG A 75 -6.22 5.19 -5.65
CA ARG A 75 -7.40 4.55 -5.07
C ARG A 75 -7.24 4.45 -3.55
N GLY A 76 -8.15 5.08 -2.81
CA GLY A 76 -8.31 4.87 -1.36
C GLY A 76 -9.23 3.68 -1.05
N ASP A 77 -9.50 3.47 0.24
CA ASP A 77 -10.45 2.46 0.75
C ASP A 77 -10.28 1.09 0.08
N LEU A 78 -9.02 0.62 0.09
CA LEU A 78 -8.63 -0.60 -0.57
C LEU A 78 -9.33 -1.81 0.06
N ALA A 79 -10.06 -2.55 -0.79
CA ALA A 79 -10.57 -3.87 -0.45
C ALA A 79 -9.42 -4.90 -0.36
N ALA A 80 -9.76 -6.18 -0.30
CA ALA A 80 -8.76 -7.25 -0.45
C ALA A 80 -8.14 -7.22 -1.86
N PRO A 81 -6.83 -7.49 -2.00
CA PRO A 81 -6.21 -7.68 -3.32
C PRO A 81 -6.85 -8.88 -4.04
N PRO A 82 -6.81 -8.94 -5.38
CA PRO A 82 -6.04 -8.06 -6.29
C PRO A 82 -6.74 -6.73 -6.64
N TYR A 83 -5.94 -5.70 -6.93
CA TYR A 83 -6.41 -4.35 -7.28
C TYR A 83 -6.35 -4.09 -8.79
N ALA A 84 -7.50 -4.06 -9.44
CA ALA A 84 -7.56 -3.77 -10.87
C ALA A 84 -7.20 -2.31 -11.21
N PHE A 85 -6.47 -2.09 -12.30
CA PHE A 85 -6.18 -0.77 -12.87
C PHE A 85 -6.31 -0.78 -14.40
N SER A 86 -6.57 0.38 -14.99
CA SER A 86 -6.63 0.57 -16.44
C SER A 86 -6.32 2.02 -16.81
N PHE A 87 -5.51 2.20 -17.84
CA PHE A 87 -5.15 3.49 -18.43
C PHE A 87 -5.39 3.46 -19.94
N LYS A 88 -5.80 4.61 -20.48
CA LYS A 88 -5.78 4.90 -21.92
C LYS A 88 -4.73 5.98 -22.16
N ILE A 89 -3.68 5.64 -22.88
CA ILE A 89 -2.54 6.52 -23.15
C ILE A 89 -2.63 7.01 -24.59
N PRO A 90 -2.81 8.32 -24.82
CA PRO A 90 -2.77 8.89 -26.16
C PRO A 90 -1.44 8.62 -26.86
N ALA A 91 -1.47 8.20 -28.13
CA ALA A 91 -0.28 7.84 -28.89
C ALA A 91 0.67 9.03 -29.14
N ASP A 92 0.16 10.26 -29.08
CA ASP A 92 0.95 11.50 -29.19
C ASP A 92 1.78 11.81 -27.94
N GLN A 93 1.50 11.17 -26.81
CA GLN A 93 2.33 11.23 -25.60
C GLN A 93 3.51 10.26 -25.66
N LEU A 94 3.54 9.36 -26.64
CA LEU A 94 4.59 8.36 -26.79
C LEU A 94 5.71 8.86 -27.71
N GLN A 95 6.94 8.74 -27.23
CA GLN A 95 8.13 9.18 -27.94
C GLN A 95 8.84 7.96 -28.58
N PRO A 96 9.25 8.06 -29.86
CA PRO A 96 9.98 6.97 -30.51
C PRO A 96 11.27 6.59 -29.77
N GLY A 97 11.49 5.29 -29.56
CA GLY A 97 12.68 4.77 -28.89
C GLY A 97 12.68 4.90 -27.36
N HIS A 98 11.62 5.45 -26.78
CA HIS A 98 11.46 5.52 -25.32
C HIS A 98 10.96 4.19 -24.75
N ARG A 99 11.17 4.02 -23.44
CA ARG A 99 10.78 2.84 -22.68
C ARG A 99 9.84 3.25 -21.57
N TYR A 100 8.69 2.58 -21.50
CA TYR A 100 7.68 2.84 -20.49
C TYR A 100 7.57 1.67 -19.52
N SER A 101 7.20 1.98 -18.29
CA SER A 101 6.95 0.97 -17.26
C SER A 101 5.76 1.33 -16.39
N VAL A 102 5.14 0.31 -15.80
CA VAL A 102 4.11 0.48 -14.79
C VAL A 102 4.69 0.23 -13.41
N ARG A 103 4.43 1.15 -12.48
CA ARG A 103 4.82 1.04 -11.09
C ARG A 103 3.58 1.11 -10.20
N ALA A 104 3.51 0.23 -9.20
CA ALA A 104 2.46 0.29 -8.19
C ALA A 104 3.06 0.45 -6.79
N THR A 105 2.41 1.25 -5.96
CA THR A 105 2.77 1.49 -4.56
C THR A 105 1.53 1.52 -3.69
N ILE A 106 1.65 1.02 -2.45
CA ILE A 106 0.64 1.23 -1.41
C ILE A 106 1.27 2.01 -0.29
N SER A 107 0.61 3.10 0.12
CA SER A 107 1.04 3.96 1.22
C SER A 107 -0.08 4.11 2.25
N HIS A 108 0.31 4.36 3.49
CA HIS A 108 -0.60 4.81 4.54
C HIS A 108 -0.04 6.12 5.10
N GLN A 109 -0.79 7.21 4.91
CA GLN A 109 -0.27 8.57 5.11
C GLN A 109 0.97 8.77 4.22
N ASP A 110 2.11 9.20 4.78
CA ASP A 110 3.37 9.40 4.06
C ASP A 110 4.29 8.17 4.07
N GLN A 111 3.83 7.05 4.64
CA GLN A 111 4.62 5.85 4.79
C GLN A 111 4.34 4.85 3.68
N LEU A 112 5.36 4.59 2.85
CA LEU A 112 5.33 3.54 1.82
C LEU A 112 5.31 2.16 2.48
N LEU A 113 4.29 1.36 2.18
CA LEU A 113 4.11 0.00 2.71
C LEU A 113 4.49 -1.07 1.70
N PHE A 114 4.09 -0.88 0.43
CA PHE A 114 4.37 -1.83 -0.65
C PHE A 114 4.81 -1.10 -1.91
N THR A 115 5.70 -1.73 -2.68
CA THR A 115 6.08 -1.25 -4.01
C THR A 115 6.39 -2.43 -4.94
N THR A 116 6.15 -2.28 -6.23
CA THR A 116 6.72 -3.18 -7.23
C THR A 116 8.24 -3.10 -7.21
N ASP A 117 8.93 -4.21 -7.02
CA ASP A 117 10.40 -4.30 -7.01
C ASP A 117 10.98 -4.79 -8.34
N GLN A 118 10.13 -5.33 -9.22
CA GLN A 118 10.48 -5.74 -10.57
C GLN A 118 10.09 -4.67 -11.58
N HIS A 119 10.74 -4.69 -12.74
CA HIS A 119 10.40 -3.84 -13.87
C HIS A 119 9.23 -4.45 -14.66
N TYR A 120 8.17 -3.66 -14.91
CA TYR A 120 7.02 -4.06 -15.71
C TYR A 120 6.96 -3.20 -16.98
N PRO A 121 7.67 -3.59 -18.06
CA PRO A 121 7.69 -2.83 -19.30
C PRO A 121 6.30 -2.86 -19.96
N VAL A 122 5.90 -1.73 -20.54
CA VAL A 122 4.65 -1.59 -21.31
C VAL A 122 4.88 -0.71 -22.54
N LEU A 123 3.91 -0.70 -23.45
CA LEU A 123 3.84 0.14 -24.64
C LEU A 123 5.00 -0.08 -25.63
N ALA A 124 5.63 -1.26 -25.58
CA ALA A 124 6.71 -1.62 -26.50
C ALA A 124 6.19 -1.95 -27.91
N SER A 125 4.95 -2.44 -28.01
CA SER A 125 4.34 -2.83 -29.29
C SER A 125 2.84 -2.51 -29.37
N GLY A 126 2.34 -1.63 -28.49
CA GLY A 126 0.93 -1.24 -28.42
C GLY A 126 0.31 -1.53 -27.06
N ASP A 127 -0.88 -2.13 -27.06
CA ASP A 127 -1.67 -2.36 -25.85
C ASP A 127 -1.08 -3.47 -24.97
N ASP A 128 -1.09 -3.24 -23.65
CA ASP A 128 -0.75 -4.23 -22.63
C ASP A 128 -1.95 -4.50 -21.74
N THR A 129 -2.47 -5.71 -21.81
CA THR A 129 -3.63 -6.14 -21.03
C THR A 129 -3.28 -7.33 -20.15
N ASN A 130 -3.97 -7.48 -19.02
CA ASN A 130 -3.75 -8.55 -18.05
C ASN A 130 -2.38 -8.52 -17.36
N LEU A 131 -1.82 -7.33 -17.14
CA LEU A 131 -0.60 -7.17 -16.36
C LEU A 131 -0.82 -7.65 -14.92
N MET A 132 0.15 -8.39 -14.37
CA MET A 132 0.11 -8.85 -12.98
C MET A 132 1.27 -8.23 -12.21
N LEU A 133 1.00 -7.10 -11.56
CA LEU A 133 1.98 -6.38 -10.75
C LEU A 133 2.07 -7.02 -9.37
N VAL A 134 3.15 -7.75 -9.13
CA VAL A 134 3.48 -8.24 -7.79
C VAL A 134 4.24 -7.15 -7.05
N MET A 135 3.65 -6.66 -5.96
CA MET A 135 4.26 -5.72 -5.04
C MET A 135 4.89 -6.46 -3.88
N LYS A 136 6.03 -5.95 -3.41
CA LYS A 136 6.70 -6.42 -2.19
C LYS A 136 6.59 -5.38 -1.11
N ARG A 137 6.59 -5.85 0.13
CA ARG A 137 6.62 -4.98 1.30
C ARG A 137 7.93 -4.20 1.35
N VAL A 138 7.83 -2.91 1.62
CA VAL A 138 9.01 -2.07 1.87
C VAL A 138 9.42 -2.25 3.33
N ALA A 139 10.58 -2.87 3.54
CA ALA A 139 11.27 -2.80 4.82
C ALA A 139 11.86 -1.39 4.95
N SER A 140 11.11 -0.43 5.47
CA SER A 140 11.74 0.85 5.80
C SER A 140 12.34 0.78 7.20
N GLU A 141 13.59 1.23 7.32
CA GLU A 141 14.26 1.39 8.62
C GLU A 141 13.52 2.40 9.53
N GLN A 142 12.64 3.21 8.93
CA GLN A 142 11.81 4.23 9.57
C GLN A 142 10.38 3.76 9.90
N ALA A 143 9.85 2.72 9.23
CA ALA A 143 8.62 2.02 9.64
C ALA A 143 8.93 0.98 10.72
N ARG A 144 9.47 1.44 11.85
CA ARG A 144 9.40 0.62 13.06
C ARG A 144 7.93 0.43 13.40
N ALA A 145 7.49 -0.81 13.53
CA ALA A 145 6.14 -1.09 13.99
C ALA A 145 5.93 -0.40 15.35
N SER A 146 4.83 0.33 15.50
CA SER A 146 4.52 1.01 16.76
C SER A 146 4.50 0.00 17.90
N LEU A 147 5.18 0.29 19.02
CA LEU A 147 5.17 -0.61 20.18
C LEU A 147 3.74 -0.90 20.65
N GLN A 148 2.91 0.14 20.72
CA GLN A 148 1.51 0.06 21.09
C GLN A 148 0.60 -0.14 19.87
N ASN A 149 -0.58 -0.70 20.14
CA ASN A 149 -1.63 -1.05 19.20
C ASN A 149 -1.19 -1.99 18.06
N THR A 150 -0.06 -2.68 18.25
CA THR A 150 0.43 -3.71 17.33
C THR A 150 0.16 -5.10 17.91
N TYR A 151 -0.21 -6.04 17.04
CA TYR A 151 -0.28 -7.45 17.41
C TYR A 151 1.12 -8.05 17.30
N TRP A 152 1.70 -8.38 18.44
CA TRP A 152 3.05 -8.93 18.51
C TRP A 152 2.97 -10.44 18.68
N LYS A 153 3.17 -11.17 17.59
CA LYS A 153 3.25 -12.64 17.59
C LYS A 153 4.56 -13.10 18.22
N LEU A 154 4.50 -13.96 19.22
CA LEU A 154 5.68 -14.55 19.83
C LEU A 154 6.36 -15.52 18.85
N THR A 155 7.66 -15.35 18.64
CA THR A 155 8.45 -16.20 17.73
C THR A 155 9.55 -16.97 18.45
N HIS A 156 10.11 -16.40 19.52
CA HIS A 156 11.17 -17.04 20.30
C HIS A 156 11.04 -16.68 21.77
N VAL A 157 11.41 -17.62 22.64
CA VAL A 157 11.64 -17.40 24.08
C VAL A 157 12.98 -18.03 24.44
N ASN A 158 13.88 -17.27 25.07
CA ASN A 158 15.23 -17.70 25.45
C ASN A 158 16.03 -18.33 24.29
N GLY A 159 15.84 -17.82 23.08
CA GLY A 159 16.47 -18.35 21.86
C GLY A 159 15.78 -19.55 21.24
N THR A 160 14.87 -20.23 21.95
CA THR A 160 14.10 -21.37 21.42
C THR A 160 12.96 -20.87 20.53
N PRO A 161 12.82 -21.37 19.29
CA PRO A 161 11.72 -20.99 18.41
C PRO A 161 10.39 -21.55 18.94
N VAL A 162 9.36 -20.71 18.95
CA VAL A 162 8.00 -21.10 19.32
C VAL A 162 7.32 -21.75 18.12
N GLN A 163 6.95 -23.02 18.25
CA GLN A 163 6.24 -23.78 17.24
C GLN A 163 4.74 -23.77 17.55
N VAL A 164 3.94 -23.39 16.57
CA VAL A 164 2.47 -23.39 16.64
C VAL A 164 1.97 -24.32 15.56
N ALA A 165 1.15 -25.32 15.93
CA ALA A 165 0.56 -26.23 14.96
C ALA A 165 -0.37 -25.48 13.98
N GLU A 166 -0.51 -26.02 12.78
CA GLU A 166 -1.38 -25.42 11.77
C GLU A 166 -2.84 -25.35 12.27
N GLY A 167 -3.45 -24.17 12.18
CA GLY A 167 -4.81 -23.91 12.66
C GLY A 167 -4.93 -23.56 14.14
N GLU A 168 -3.86 -23.70 14.92
CA GLU A 168 -3.85 -23.29 16.33
C GLU A 168 -3.60 -21.80 16.51
N ARG A 169 -4.12 -21.25 17.62
CA ARG A 169 -3.96 -19.83 17.93
C ARG A 169 -2.52 -19.54 18.33
N GLU A 170 -1.90 -18.58 17.64
CA GLU A 170 -0.53 -18.15 17.96
C GLU A 170 -0.44 -17.37 19.28
N PRO A 171 0.60 -17.62 20.11
CA PRO A 171 0.88 -16.80 21.27
C PRO A 171 1.24 -15.38 20.85
N HIS A 172 0.71 -14.40 21.56
CA HIS A 172 0.87 -12.99 21.21
C HIS A 172 0.69 -12.08 22.41
N LEU A 173 1.12 -10.83 22.25
CA LEU A 173 0.79 -9.72 23.13
C LEU A 173 0.33 -8.50 22.33
N ILE A 174 -0.49 -7.66 22.94
CA ILE A 174 -0.91 -6.36 22.43
C ILE A 174 -0.80 -5.37 23.58
N LEU A 175 0.03 -4.34 23.39
CA LEU A 175 0.11 -3.19 24.27
C LEU A 175 -0.90 -2.16 23.77
N LYS A 176 -1.98 -1.92 24.50
CA LYS A 176 -3.03 -0.98 24.12
C LYS A 176 -2.69 0.43 24.63
N GLN A 177 -3.27 1.44 23.98
CA GLN A 177 -3.34 2.78 24.55
C GLN A 177 -4.06 2.76 25.90
N GLY A 178 -3.61 3.61 26.84
CA GLY A 178 -4.11 3.63 28.21
C GLY A 178 -3.50 2.54 29.10
N ASP A 179 -2.23 2.18 28.86
CA ASP A 179 -1.40 1.40 29.77
C ASP A 179 -1.91 -0.01 30.08
N ARG A 180 -2.60 -0.62 29.12
CA ARG A 180 -3.17 -1.98 29.22
C ARG A 180 -2.43 -2.95 28.34
N VAL A 181 -2.07 -4.11 28.87
CA VAL A 181 -1.53 -5.22 28.10
C VAL A 181 -2.55 -6.36 28.08
N GLN A 182 -2.66 -7.02 26.94
CA GLN A 182 -3.45 -8.25 26.80
C GLN A 182 -2.74 -9.21 25.85
N GLY A 183 -2.98 -10.51 26.01
CA GLY A 183 -2.39 -11.49 25.12
C GLY A 183 -2.83 -12.92 25.39
N TYR A 184 -2.13 -13.82 24.71
CA TYR A 184 -2.30 -15.26 24.82
C TYR A 184 -0.93 -15.92 24.91
N SER A 185 -0.72 -16.76 25.92
CA SER A 185 0.56 -17.43 26.19
C SER A 185 0.77 -18.69 25.36
N GLY A 186 -0.21 -19.09 24.54
CA GLY A 186 -0.27 -20.41 23.91
C GLY A 186 -1.14 -21.41 24.68
N CYS A 187 -1.42 -21.14 25.96
CA CYS A 187 -2.35 -21.93 26.76
C CYS A 187 -3.44 -21.07 27.39
N ASN A 188 -3.02 -19.94 27.96
CA ASN A 188 -3.85 -19.08 28.78
C ASN A 188 -3.94 -17.68 28.18
N GLN A 189 -5.10 -17.06 28.33
CA GLN A 189 -5.21 -15.63 28.08
C GLN A 189 -4.68 -14.88 29.29
N PHE A 190 -4.04 -13.74 29.04
CA PHE A 190 -3.57 -12.86 30.10
C PHE A 190 -3.93 -11.41 29.80
N MET A 191 -4.08 -10.63 30.86
CA MET A 191 -4.26 -9.19 30.81
C MET A 191 -3.60 -8.53 32.01
N GLY A 192 -3.22 -7.27 31.88
CA GLY A 192 -2.61 -6.51 32.95
C GLY A 192 -2.42 -5.06 32.57
N GLN A 193 -1.60 -4.38 33.36
CA GLN A 193 -1.18 -3.01 33.09
C GLN A 193 0.32 -2.97 32.82
N PHE A 194 0.74 -1.98 32.05
CA PHE A 194 2.15 -1.70 31.83
C PHE A 194 2.41 -0.20 31.90
N SER A 195 3.61 0.19 32.31
CA SER A 195 4.13 1.54 32.09
C SER A 195 5.36 1.48 31.19
N GLN A 196 5.65 2.58 30.50
CA GLN A 196 6.75 2.65 29.53
C GLN A 196 7.64 3.88 29.77
N THR A 197 8.94 3.68 29.55
CA THR A 197 9.93 4.75 29.34
C THR A 197 10.53 4.59 27.93
N ALA A 198 11.53 5.40 27.60
CA ALA A 198 12.21 5.33 26.30
C ALA A 198 12.88 3.98 26.02
N THR A 199 13.31 3.26 27.07
CA THR A 199 14.07 2.01 26.94
C THR A 199 13.49 0.84 27.72
N GLN A 200 12.52 1.08 28.61
CA GLN A 200 12.00 0.07 29.53
C GLN A 200 10.49 0.00 29.55
N LEU A 201 9.97 -1.22 29.75
CA LEU A 201 8.58 -1.51 30.06
C LEU A 201 8.54 -2.11 31.46
N SER A 202 7.58 -1.69 32.26
CA SER A 202 7.29 -2.30 33.56
C SER A 202 5.89 -2.88 33.53
N PHE A 203 5.80 -4.21 33.58
CA PHE A 203 4.53 -4.91 33.69
C PHE A 203 4.11 -5.06 35.14
N GLY A 204 2.88 -4.61 35.44
CA GLY A 204 2.26 -4.85 36.73
C GLY A 204 1.76 -6.29 36.89
N PRO A 205 0.98 -6.57 37.94
CA PRO A 205 0.35 -7.88 38.10
C PRO A 205 -0.49 -8.25 36.86
N ILE A 206 -0.26 -9.45 36.34
CA ILE A 206 -1.05 -10.02 35.24
C ILE A 206 -2.12 -10.95 35.81
N ALA A 207 -3.35 -10.78 35.33
CA ALA A 207 -4.44 -11.71 35.54
C ALA A 207 -4.52 -12.65 34.33
N GLY A 208 -4.69 -13.95 34.56
CA GLY A 208 -4.84 -14.94 33.50
C GLY A 208 -5.64 -16.15 33.93
N THR A 209 -6.00 -16.99 32.95
CA THR A 209 -6.65 -18.28 33.21
C THR A 209 -5.61 -19.32 33.66
N MET A 210 -6.05 -20.38 34.36
CA MET A 210 -5.20 -21.50 34.78
C MET A 210 -5.66 -22.81 34.12
N ARG A 211 -5.53 -22.90 32.79
CA ARG A 211 -5.80 -24.14 32.05
C ARG A 211 -4.55 -25.00 32.02
N ALA A 212 -4.73 -26.31 32.20
CA ALA A 212 -3.67 -27.28 31.89
C ALA A 212 -3.60 -27.49 30.38
N CYS A 213 -2.43 -27.29 29.79
CA CYS A 213 -2.18 -27.59 28.38
C CYS A 213 -1.47 -28.91 28.20
N MET A 214 -1.89 -29.66 27.18
CA MET A 214 -1.29 -30.93 26.79
C MET A 214 -1.11 -30.94 25.26
N PRO A 215 0.13 -31.08 24.75
CA PRO A 215 1.38 -31.20 25.50
C PRO A 215 1.74 -29.91 26.26
N SER A 216 2.63 -30.03 27.26
CA SER A 216 3.15 -28.85 27.97
C SER A 216 3.92 -27.96 27.02
N LEU A 217 3.76 -26.64 27.16
CA LEU A 217 4.44 -25.64 26.35
C LEU A 217 5.65 -25.10 27.12
N ASP A 218 6.85 -25.52 26.73
CA ASP A 218 8.09 -25.17 27.45
C ASP A 218 8.36 -23.66 27.48
N TYR A 219 7.85 -22.91 26.51
CA TYR A 219 8.00 -21.46 26.42
C TYR A 219 6.97 -20.67 27.25
N GLU A 220 5.90 -21.30 27.73
CA GLU A 220 4.77 -20.57 28.33
C GLU A 220 5.14 -19.93 29.67
N ARG A 221 5.73 -20.70 30.58
CA ARG A 221 6.14 -20.22 31.90
C ARG A 221 7.14 -19.06 31.82
N PRO A 222 8.27 -19.18 31.08
CA PRO A 222 9.19 -18.05 30.95
C PRO A 222 8.55 -16.85 30.27
N PHE A 223 7.65 -17.06 29.30
CA PHE A 223 6.92 -15.94 28.71
C PHE A 223 6.02 -15.21 29.74
N LEU A 224 5.25 -15.93 30.55
CA LEU A 224 4.42 -15.31 31.59
C LEU A 224 5.24 -14.62 32.69
N GLN A 225 6.44 -15.12 33.00
CA GLN A 225 7.38 -14.47 33.92
C GLN A 225 7.95 -13.18 33.32
N LEU A 226 8.24 -13.16 32.02
CA LEU A 226 8.68 -11.95 31.32
C LEU A 226 7.62 -10.83 31.37
N MET A 227 6.34 -11.21 31.41
CA MET A 227 5.21 -10.29 31.53
C MET A 227 4.95 -9.84 32.98
N GLN A 228 5.88 -10.06 33.91
CA GLN A 228 5.81 -9.62 35.31
C GLN A 228 7.12 -8.91 35.68
N GLY A 229 7.05 -7.61 35.95
CA GLY A 229 8.22 -6.80 36.30
C GLY A 229 8.81 -6.02 35.13
N GLN A 230 10.07 -5.62 35.29
CA GLN A 230 10.74 -4.68 34.40
C GLN A 230 11.49 -5.40 33.29
N VAL A 231 11.35 -4.92 32.05
CA VAL A 231 12.05 -5.42 30.87
C VAL A 231 12.62 -4.26 30.06
N ASP A 232 13.80 -4.46 29.49
CA ASP A 232 14.31 -3.64 28.41
C ASP A 232 13.58 -4.02 27.12
N TRP A 233 13.27 -3.03 26.29
CA TRP A 233 12.59 -3.25 25.02
C TRP A 233 13.25 -2.53 23.86
N SER A 234 13.10 -3.10 22.67
CA SER A 234 13.50 -2.45 21.43
C SER A 234 12.63 -2.92 20.27
N VAL A 235 12.30 -2.01 19.34
CA VAL A 235 11.71 -2.37 18.05
C VAL A 235 12.71 -2.13 16.93
N GLU A 236 13.03 -3.20 16.21
CA GLU A 236 13.87 -3.21 15.02
C GLU A 236 13.02 -3.64 13.81
N GLY A 237 12.59 -2.67 13.00
CA GLY A 237 11.61 -2.89 11.92
C GLY A 237 10.30 -3.47 12.48
N GLU A 238 10.03 -4.74 12.20
CA GLU A 238 8.85 -5.47 12.65
C GLU A 238 9.14 -6.43 13.81
N THR A 239 10.33 -6.34 14.40
CA THR A 239 10.75 -7.22 15.47
C THR A 239 10.75 -6.48 16.80
N LEU A 240 9.89 -6.90 17.72
CA LEU A 240 9.96 -6.48 19.12
C LEU A 240 10.84 -7.47 19.88
N LYS A 241 11.82 -6.95 20.61
CA LYS A 241 12.62 -7.72 21.57
C LYS A 241 12.30 -7.22 22.97
N LEU A 242 12.08 -8.15 23.89
CA LEU A 242 11.94 -7.90 25.31
C LEU A 242 13.02 -8.72 26.03
N HIS A 243 13.69 -8.12 27.02
CA HIS A 243 14.67 -8.79 27.87
C HIS A 243 14.50 -8.34 29.30
N ASN A 244 14.37 -9.29 30.22
CA ASN A 244 14.38 -9.01 31.64
C ASN A 244 15.82 -9.25 32.17
N PRO A 245 16.51 -8.20 32.65
CA PRO A 245 17.89 -8.33 33.11
C PRO A 245 18.01 -9.13 34.42
N ASP A 246 16.97 -9.21 35.25
CA ASP A 246 17.02 -9.87 36.56
C ASP A 246 17.00 -11.39 36.46
N ASN A 247 16.16 -11.94 35.56
CA ASN A 247 16.01 -13.39 35.36
C ASN A 247 16.59 -13.88 34.03
N ASN A 248 17.20 -12.97 33.25
CA ASN A 248 17.78 -13.21 31.93
C ASN A 248 16.81 -13.86 30.92
N ILE A 249 15.50 -13.65 31.09
CA ILE A 249 14.50 -14.14 30.13
C ILE A 249 14.44 -13.16 28.96
N SER A 250 14.42 -13.70 27.74
CA SER A 250 14.25 -12.91 26.52
C SER A 250 13.11 -13.46 25.67
N ALA A 251 12.39 -12.57 25.00
CA ALA A 251 11.41 -12.94 23.99
C ALA A 251 11.55 -12.08 22.74
N ARG A 252 11.28 -12.70 21.58
CA ARG A 252 11.24 -12.03 20.29
C ARG A 252 9.87 -12.19 19.68
N PHE A 253 9.32 -11.08 19.21
CA PHE A 253 8.02 -11.03 18.56
C PHE A 253 8.13 -10.49 17.15
N LYS A 254 7.15 -10.82 16.32
CA LYS A 254 6.98 -10.26 14.98
C LYS A 254 5.64 -9.53 14.92
N ALA A 255 5.65 -8.32 14.37
CA ALA A 255 4.43 -7.56 14.12
C ALA A 255 3.54 -8.32 13.12
N VAL A 256 2.26 -8.45 13.46
CA VAL A 256 1.21 -8.97 12.59
C VAL A 256 0.16 -7.87 12.46
N TYR A 257 -0.23 -7.57 11.22
CA TYR A 257 -1.28 -6.59 10.95
C TYR A 257 -2.56 -7.39 10.71
N LEU A 258 -3.39 -7.45 11.76
CA LEU A 258 -4.60 -8.28 11.83
C LEU A 258 -5.50 -8.02 10.62
N GLN A 259 -6.01 -9.13 10.05
CA GLN A 259 -6.80 -9.11 8.85
C GLN A 259 -8.22 -8.57 9.01
#